data_AF-A0A8T4NVN4-F1
#
_entry.id   AF-A0A8T4NVN4-F1
#
_cell.length_a   1.000
_cell.length_b   1.000
_cell.length_c   1.000
_cell.angle_alpha   90.00
_cell.angle_beta   90.00
_cell.angle_gamma   90.00
#
_symmetry.space_group_name_H-M   'P 1'
#
loop_
_entity.id
_entity.type
_entity.pdbx_description
1 polymer ?
#
loop_
_entity_poly.entity_id
_entity_poly.type
_entity_poly.pdbx_seq_one_letter_code
_entity_poly.pdbx_strand_id
1 'polypeptide(L)'
;MNKSISLSVISIIVLILASFSVLALEGSDVTRTLSADIVLNGEFVDVTLEVSILNGENSYTIDEYIPFGWTLMDSGGATIVASNVLRWTVSENASDPTYTYIIKAPGTEKTYTFSGLYKFGNETTPSVTKGDTSVYVNVLETAPVDFDVAYLIKDQNSKDPAIINAIGDMGLTIGYVDDSEIPTTDFSKYRLVFVPDERFDSYIDNIPVNHVKTLIMNTYYLDEWNWVSDGGLSKLGSTNILRAGVVDSSIKITEDIPLTFDVYTTANDGGLTLQLAYLSKSKKATGVNIVVSTEYSSYEAVVAKTEVGALLKNGEVANSRQVFFGAIYPEFWTADSEKLFQNSIFWLISGEDRDADGFFTDEDCNDNNAEINPDAHEIPYDGVDNSCSGFDLADVDGDGYCKAGYLIQNKGLQCALEAIISH
;
A
#
# COMPACT_ATOMS: atom_id res chain seq x y z
N MET A 1 -7.82 59.96 -22.00
CA MET A 1 -6.82 59.51 -21.01
C MET A 1 -7.08 58.03 -20.75
N ASN A 2 -6.51 57.17 -21.59
CA ASN A 2 -5.37 56.29 -21.25
C ASN A 2 -5.61 55.42 -20.00
N LYS A 3 -6.00 54.16 -20.23
CA LYS A 3 -5.07 53.03 -20.05
C LYS A 3 -5.61 51.74 -20.68
N SER A 4 -4.93 51.35 -21.74
CA SER A 4 -4.86 50.02 -22.34
C SER A 4 -4.02 49.08 -21.46
N ILE A 5 -4.48 47.84 -21.24
CA ILE A 5 -3.63 46.67 -20.95
C ILE A 5 -4.37 45.48 -21.60
N SER A 6 -4.12 45.19 -22.87
CA SER A 6 -3.24 44.11 -23.37
C SER A 6 -3.71 42.70 -22.94
N LEU A 7 -4.67 42.12 -23.68
CA LEU A 7 -4.82 40.67 -23.77
C LEU A 7 -3.78 40.16 -24.78
N SER A 8 -2.75 39.49 -24.27
CA SER A 8 -1.75 38.78 -25.05
C SER A 8 -2.41 37.61 -25.77
N VAL A 9 -2.39 37.67 -27.10
CA VAL A 9 -2.76 36.59 -28.01
C VAL A 9 -1.79 35.44 -27.78
N ILE A 10 -2.26 34.31 -27.25
CA ILE A 10 -1.51 33.05 -27.28
C ILE A 10 -1.54 32.58 -28.75
N SER A 11 -0.45 32.82 -29.45
CA SER A 11 -0.19 32.27 -30.78
C SER A 11 -0.18 30.75 -30.71
N ILE A 12 -1.26 30.13 -31.21
CA ILE A 12 -1.23 28.72 -31.61
C ILE A 12 -0.35 28.64 -32.85
N ILE A 13 0.92 28.27 -32.66
CA ILE A 13 1.79 27.84 -33.75
C ILE A 13 1.30 26.46 -34.19
N VAL A 14 0.43 26.42 -35.19
CA VAL A 14 0.19 25.20 -35.97
C VAL A 14 1.43 25.03 -36.85
N LEU A 15 2.37 24.21 -36.40
CA LEU A 15 3.50 23.80 -37.21
C LEU A 15 2.98 22.85 -38.30
N ILE A 16 2.73 23.39 -39.49
CA ILE A 16 2.45 22.59 -40.69
C ILE A 16 3.78 21.94 -41.07
N LEU A 17 4.01 20.73 -40.56
CA LEU A 17 5.04 19.83 -41.07
C LEU A 17 4.65 19.43 -42.49
N ALA A 18 5.23 20.11 -43.47
CA ALA A 18 5.22 19.66 -44.85
C ALA A 18 5.95 18.31 -44.90
N SER A 19 5.18 17.22 -44.98
CA SER A 19 5.69 15.88 -45.22
C SER A 19 6.32 15.84 -46.61
N PHE A 20 7.63 16.02 -46.68
CA PHE A 20 8.43 15.55 -47.81
C PHE A 20 8.38 14.02 -47.76
N SER A 21 7.50 13.42 -48.56
CA SER A 21 7.51 11.99 -48.83
C SER A 21 8.74 11.68 -49.69
N VAL A 22 9.87 11.49 -49.01
CA VAL A 22 10.93 10.63 -49.54
C VAL A 22 10.28 9.26 -49.67
N LEU A 23 10.07 8.81 -50.90
CA LEU A 23 9.78 7.41 -51.18
C LEU A 23 11.03 6.62 -50.77
N ALA A 24 11.16 6.34 -49.47
CA ALA A 24 12.06 5.31 -48.99
C ALA A 24 11.57 4.02 -49.64
N LEU A 25 12.47 3.35 -50.36
CA LEU A 25 12.23 2.00 -50.82
C LEU A 25 12.03 1.18 -49.54
N GLU A 26 10.80 0.72 -49.27
CA GLU A 26 10.52 -0.05 -48.04
C GLU A 26 11.26 -1.38 -48.15
N GLY A 27 12.36 -1.49 -47.41
CA GLY A 27 13.04 -2.75 -47.14
C GLY A 27 12.44 -3.40 -45.90
N SER A 28 12.79 -4.66 -45.67
CA SER A 28 12.40 -5.37 -44.45
C SER A 28 12.80 -4.58 -43.21
N ASP A 29 11.97 -4.57 -42.18
CA ASP A 29 12.25 -3.85 -40.94
C ASP A 29 11.75 -4.57 -39.70
N VAL A 30 12.16 -4.00 -38.55
CA VAL A 30 11.72 -4.41 -37.23
C VAL A 30 11.24 -3.16 -36.50
N THR A 31 9.99 -3.21 -36.01
CA THR A 31 9.35 -2.12 -35.29
C THR A 31 9.02 -2.55 -33.86
N ARG A 32 9.41 -1.72 -32.89
CA ARG A 32 9.16 -1.92 -31.47
C ARG A 32 7.92 -1.17 -31.00
N THR A 33 7.13 -1.83 -30.17
CA THR A 33 6.03 -1.22 -29.41
C THR A 33 6.20 -1.58 -27.93
N LEU A 34 6.06 -0.59 -27.05
CA LEU A 34 6.08 -0.77 -25.60
C LEU A 34 4.64 -0.78 -25.10
N SER A 35 4.31 -1.68 -24.16
CA SER A 35 2.94 -1.74 -23.60
C SER A 35 2.54 -0.50 -22.79
N ALA A 36 3.51 0.30 -22.35
CA ALA A 36 3.31 1.52 -21.59
C ALA A 36 4.45 2.53 -21.78
N ASP A 37 4.12 3.81 -21.79
CA ASP A 37 5.09 4.92 -21.77
C ASP A 37 5.57 5.25 -20.33
N ILE A 38 4.77 4.88 -19.31
CA ILE A 38 5.00 5.12 -17.89
C ILE A 38 4.64 3.85 -17.12
N VAL A 39 5.51 3.39 -16.23
CA VAL A 39 5.27 2.26 -15.31
C VAL A 39 5.76 2.55 -13.90
N LEU A 40 5.19 1.89 -12.91
CA LEU A 40 5.60 1.95 -11.51
C LEU A 40 6.75 0.95 -11.23
N ASN A 41 7.50 1.18 -10.16
CA ASN A 41 8.52 0.23 -9.70
C ASN A 41 7.90 -1.16 -9.53
N GLY A 42 8.55 -2.17 -10.12
CA GLY A 42 8.09 -3.55 -10.07
C GLY A 42 6.95 -3.89 -11.04
N GLU A 43 6.37 -2.93 -11.76
CA GLU A 43 5.45 -3.22 -12.86
C GLU A 43 6.19 -3.78 -14.08
N PHE A 44 5.44 -4.47 -14.92
CA PHE A 44 5.97 -5.14 -16.11
C PHE A 44 5.74 -4.31 -17.37
N VAL A 45 6.70 -4.37 -18.29
CA VAL A 45 6.56 -3.83 -19.66
C VAL A 45 6.71 -4.98 -20.64
N ASP A 46 5.72 -5.11 -21.51
CA ASP A 46 5.79 -5.98 -22.67
C ASP A 46 6.44 -5.18 -23.80
N VAL A 47 7.54 -5.71 -24.34
CA VAL A 47 8.23 -5.12 -25.46
C VAL A 47 8.02 -6.00 -26.67
N THR A 48 7.25 -5.49 -27.62
CA THR A 48 6.87 -6.22 -28.82
C THR A 48 7.70 -5.77 -30.01
N LEU A 49 8.30 -6.71 -30.74
CA LEU A 49 9.04 -6.51 -31.98
C LEU A 49 8.28 -7.16 -33.13
N GLU A 50 7.72 -6.35 -34.02
CA GLU A 50 7.09 -6.80 -35.26
C GLU A 50 8.12 -6.81 -36.39
N VAL A 51 8.31 -7.98 -37.01
CA VAL A 51 9.21 -8.18 -38.14
C VAL A 51 8.39 -8.11 -39.43
N SER A 52 8.77 -7.21 -40.34
CA SER A 52 8.17 -7.08 -41.66
C SER A 52 9.19 -7.46 -42.71
N ILE A 53 8.96 -8.54 -43.45
CA ILE A 53 9.84 -9.01 -44.51
C ILE A 53 9.32 -8.54 -45.87
N LEU A 54 10.17 -7.79 -46.56
CA LEU A 54 9.96 -7.41 -47.95
C LEU A 54 11.02 -8.08 -48.83
N ASN A 55 10.73 -8.16 -50.12
CA ASN A 55 11.64 -8.68 -51.15
C ASN A 55 12.10 -10.15 -50.99
N GLY A 56 11.41 -10.95 -50.16
CA GLY A 56 11.63 -12.39 -50.05
C GLY A 56 12.90 -12.78 -49.27
N GLU A 57 13.35 -11.93 -48.34
CA GLU A 57 14.46 -12.28 -47.44
C GLU A 57 14.14 -13.55 -46.65
N ASN A 58 15.10 -14.48 -46.60
CA ASN A 58 14.88 -15.82 -46.06
C ASN A 58 15.51 -16.01 -44.67
N SER A 59 16.19 -15.00 -44.15
CA SER A 59 16.91 -15.05 -42.86
C SER A 59 16.99 -13.67 -42.22
N TYR A 60 17.14 -13.62 -40.90
CA TYR A 60 17.45 -12.39 -40.18
C TYR A 60 18.13 -12.65 -38.83
N THR A 61 18.68 -11.59 -38.25
CA THR A 61 19.14 -11.52 -36.87
C THR A 61 18.66 -10.22 -36.25
N ILE A 62 18.13 -10.29 -35.02
CA ILE A 62 17.65 -9.15 -34.25
C ILE A 62 18.36 -9.19 -32.90
N ASP A 63 19.05 -8.11 -32.55
CA ASP A 63 19.66 -7.86 -31.25
C ASP A 63 18.89 -6.74 -30.55
N GLU A 64 18.27 -7.04 -29.42
CA GLU A 64 17.57 -6.06 -28.60
C GLU A 64 18.35 -5.83 -27.30
N TYR A 65 18.53 -4.56 -26.94
CA TYR A 65 19.30 -4.14 -25.78
C TYR A 65 18.38 -3.63 -24.69
N ILE A 66 18.27 -4.41 -23.62
CA ILE A 66 17.51 -4.06 -22.42
C ILE A 66 18.27 -2.95 -21.68
N PRO A 67 17.61 -1.86 -21.28
CA PRO A 67 18.24 -0.82 -20.48
C PRO A 67 18.74 -1.38 -19.14
N PHE A 68 19.94 -0.98 -18.70
CA PHE A 68 20.48 -1.43 -17.41
C PHE A 68 19.55 -1.11 -16.24
N GLY A 69 19.38 -2.08 -15.34
CA GLY A 69 18.52 -2.01 -14.16
C GLY A 69 17.21 -2.77 -14.31
N TRP A 70 16.71 -2.93 -15.53
CA TRP A 70 15.54 -3.76 -15.79
C TRP A 70 15.88 -5.23 -15.60
N THR A 71 14.95 -5.97 -15.02
CA THR A 71 15.09 -7.41 -14.85
C THR A 71 14.33 -8.10 -15.98
N LEU A 72 15.01 -8.96 -16.73
CA LEU A 72 14.37 -9.79 -17.74
C LEU A 72 13.50 -10.84 -17.05
N MET A 73 12.21 -10.85 -17.38
CA MET A 73 11.24 -11.79 -16.85
C MET A 73 10.94 -12.91 -17.85
N ASP A 74 10.80 -12.56 -19.13
CA ASP A 74 10.63 -13.50 -20.25
C ASP A 74 11.43 -12.98 -21.45
N SER A 75 12.21 -13.84 -22.11
CA SER A 75 13.01 -13.50 -23.29
C SER A 75 12.24 -13.49 -24.61
N GLY A 76 10.98 -13.93 -24.64
CA GLY A 76 10.19 -13.99 -25.87
C GLY A 76 10.77 -14.95 -26.91
N GLY A 77 11.44 -16.01 -26.45
CA GLY A 77 12.15 -16.98 -27.30
C GLY A 77 13.52 -16.52 -27.79
N ALA A 78 14.05 -15.40 -27.29
CA ALA A 78 15.40 -14.95 -27.62
C ALA A 78 16.49 -15.78 -26.94
N THR A 79 17.64 -15.89 -27.59
CA THR A 79 18.89 -16.29 -26.94
C THR A 79 19.46 -15.11 -26.15
N ILE A 80 19.75 -15.31 -24.87
CA ILE A 80 20.43 -14.30 -24.04
C ILE A 80 21.93 -14.36 -24.35
N VAL A 81 22.44 -13.39 -25.11
CA VAL A 81 23.85 -13.37 -25.55
C VAL A 81 24.76 -12.58 -24.60
N ALA A 82 24.15 -11.69 -23.79
CA ALA A 82 24.77 -11.00 -22.66
C ALA A 82 23.67 -10.63 -21.65
N SER A 83 24.06 -10.18 -20.46
CA SER A 83 23.13 -9.88 -19.36
C SER A 83 22.00 -8.89 -19.70
N ASN A 84 22.14 -8.11 -20.77
CA ASN A 84 21.15 -7.13 -21.22
C ASN A 84 20.91 -7.19 -22.73
N VAL A 85 21.25 -8.30 -23.41
CA VAL A 85 21.11 -8.42 -24.86
C VAL A 85 20.37 -9.69 -25.23
N LEU A 86 19.23 -9.53 -25.89
CA LEU A 86 18.40 -10.59 -26.43
C LEU A 86 18.65 -10.74 -27.93
N ARG A 87 18.83 -11.97 -28.41
CA ARG A 87 19.03 -12.25 -29.84
C ARG A 87 17.99 -13.23 -30.38
N TRP A 88 17.32 -12.84 -31.47
CA TRP A 88 16.57 -13.76 -32.33
C TRP A 88 17.35 -13.99 -33.62
N THR A 89 17.36 -15.24 -34.09
CA THR A 89 18.03 -15.60 -35.34
C THR A 89 17.20 -16.61 -36.10
N VAL A 90 16.88 -16.30 -37.34
CA VAL A 90 16.26 -17.22 -38.29
C VAL A 90 17.19 -17.38 -39.47
N SER A 91 17.65 -18.59 -39.74
CA SER A 91 18.66 -18.87 -40.78
C SER A 91 18.07 -19.26 -42.13
N GLU A 92 16.80 -19.69 -42.16
CA GLU A 92 16.07 -20.06 -43.37
C GLU A 92 14.56 -20.03 -43.12
N ASN A 93 13.77 -19.90 -44.19
CA ASN A 93 12.30 -19.86 -44.19
C ASN A 93 11.73 -18.76 -43.29
N ALA A 94 12.37 -17.59 -43.29
CA ALA A 94 11.91 -16.45 -42.52
C ALA A 94 10.47 -16.05 -42.91
N SER A 95 9.67 -15.79 -41.88
CA SER A 95 8.31 -15.23 -41.96
C SER A 95 8.27 -13.88 -41.25
N ASP A 96 7.08 -13.28 -41.14
CA ASP A 96 6.81 -12.04 -40.41
C ASP A 96 6.31 -12.35 -38.98
N PRO A 97 7.16 -12.78 -38.01
CA PRO A 97 6.69 -13.01 -36.67
C PRO A 97 6.56 -11.71 -35.88
N THR A 98 5.84 -11.84 -34.78
CA THR A 98 5.87 -10.90 -33.68
C THR A 98 6.56 -11.59 -32.51
N TYR A 99 7.58 -10.93 -31.94
CA TYR A 99 8.24 -11.36 -30.71
C TYR A 99 7.85 -10.43 -29.58
N THR A 100 7.55 -10.98 -28.41
CA THR A 100 7.27 -10.17 -27.22
C THR A 100 8.11 -10.69 -26.07
N TYR A 101 8.92 -9.83 -25.46
CA TYR A 101 9.69 -10.14 -24.25
C TYR A 101 9.21 -9.23 -23.10
N ILE A 102 9.32 -9.72 -21.87
CA ILE A 102 8.75 -9.06 -20.69
C ILE A 102 9.89 -8.66 -19.75
N ILE A 103 9.87 -7.42 -19.29
CA ILE A 103 10.84 -6.90 -18.33
C ILE A 103 10.14 -6.23 -17.15
N LYS A 104 10.72 -6.38 -15.96
CA LYS A 104 10.25 -5.76 -14.73
C LYS A 104 10.99 -4.44 -14.48
N ALA A 105 10.22 -3.41 -14.18
CA ALA A 105 10.71 -2.06 -13.96
C ALA A 105 11.63 -1.97 -12.72
N PRO A 106 12.80 -1.32 -12.83
CA PRO A 106 13.72 -1.10 -11.71
C PRO A 106 13.20 -0.12 -10.66
N GLY A 107 13.74 -0.20 -9.44
CA GLY A 107 13.43 0.74 -8.35
C GLY A 107 14.08 2.13 -8.44
N THR A 108 14.57 2.55 -9.61
CA THR A 108 15.16 3.88 -9.78
C THR A 108 14.32 4.70 -10.75
N GLU A 109 13.73 5.78 -10.24
CA GLU A 109 12.93 6.72 -11.02
C GLU A 109 13.79 7.43 -12.08
N LYS A 110 13.45 7.25 -13.35
CA LYS A 110 13.99 7.97 -14.53
C LYS A 110 13.39 7.42 -15.82
N THR A 111 13.66 8.10 -16.92
CA THR A 111 13.48 7.55 -18.27
C THR A 111 14.57 6.54 -18.60
N TYR A 112 14.17 5.37 -19.10
CA TYR A 112 15.04 4.35 -19.67
C TYR A 112 14.84 4.30 -21.17
N THR A 113 15.94 4.20 -21.92
CA THR A 113 15.93 4.17 -23.38
C THR A 113 16.39 2.80 -23.86
N PHE A 114 15.59 2.17 -24.71
CA PHE A 114 15.97 0.92 -25.35
C PHE A 114 16.42 1.16 -26.77
N SER A 115 17.26 0.24 -27.22
CA SER A 115 17.82 0.23 -28.57
C SER A 115 17.82 -1.19 -29.08
N GLY A 116 17.75 -1.34 -30.40
CA GLY A 116 17.85 -2.62 -31.06
C GLY A 116 18.54 -2.48 -32.41
N LEU A 117 19.16 -3.56 -32.88
CA LEU A 117 19.79 -3.68 -34.17
C LEU A 117 19.25 -4.91 -34.89
N TYR A 118 19.01 -4.83 -36.19
CA TYR A 118 18.62 -5.98 -37.00
C TYR A 118 19.37 -6.05 -38.33
N LYS A 119 19.39 -7.24 -38.92
CA LYS A 119 19.91 -7.55 -40.25
C LYS A 119 19.02 -8.57 -40.93
N PHE A 120 18.73 -8.37 -42.21
CA PHE A 120 18.10 -9.38 -43.06
C PHE A 120 19.12 -9.97 -44.05
N GLY A 121 18.89 -11.23 -44.46
CA GLY A 121 19.68 -11.88 -45.50
C GLY A 121 21.19 -11.82 -45.26
N ASN A 122 21.91 -11.31 -46.27
CA ASN A 122 23.36 -11.15 -46.27
C ASN A 122 23.82 -9.72 -45.98
N GLU A 123 22.99 -8.90 -45.33
CA GLU A 123 23.35 -7.53 -44.98
C GLU A 123 24.60 -7.47 -44.10
N THR A 124 25.57 -6.64 -44.50
CA THR A 124 26.82 -6.48 -43.76
C THR A 124 26.71 -5.45 -42.64
N THR A 125 25.84 -4.45 -42.81
CA THR A 125 25.58 -3.37 -41.84
C THR A 125 24.22 -3.54 -41.17
N PRO A 126 24.14 -3.62 -39.83
CA PRO A 126 22.87 -3.66 -39.13
C PRO A 126 22.12 -2.32 -39.22
N SER A 127 20.80 -2.41 -39.28
CA SER A 127 19.86 -1.29 -39.18
C SER A 127 19.33 -1.17 -37.75
N VAL A 128 18.80 0.00 -37.39
CA VAL A 128 18.27 0.26 -36.03
C VAL A 128 16.78 -0.07 -35.99
N THR A 129 16.34 -0.78 -34.95
CA THR A 129 14.92 -1.05 -34.67
C THR A 129 14.14 0.26 -34.55
N LYS A 130 13.01 0.36 -35.26
CA LYS A 130 12.14 1.55 -35.28
C LYS A 130 11.10 1.48 -34.15
N GLY A 131 10.25 2.49 -34.02
CA GLY A 131 9.12 2.50 -33.08
C GLY A 131 9.43 3.16 -31.74
N ASP A 132 8.78 2.68 -30.69
CA ASP A 132 8.90 3.25 -29.34
C ASP A 132 10.34 3.08 -28.83
N THR A 133 10.86 4.06 -28.09
CA THR A 133 12.27 4.04 -27.66
C THR A 133 12.47 4.17 -26.16
N SER A 134 11.46 4.55 -25.38
CA SER A 134 11.64 4.87 -23.98
C SER A 134 10.43 4.56 -23.11
N VAL A 135 10.69 4.20 -21.85
CA VAL A 135 9.70 4.13 -20.78
C VAL A 135 10.16 4.98 -19.61
N TYR A 136 9.27 5.76 -19.01
CA TYR A 136 9.51 6.41 -17.72
C TYR A 136 9.13 5.45 -16.60
N VAL A 137 10.11 5.08 -15.76
CA VAL A 137 9.80 4.37 -14.53
C VAL A 137 9.57 5.41 -13.46
N ASN A 138 8.34 5.42 -12.94
CA ASN A 138 7.97 6.08 -11.71
C ASN A 138 8.18 5.08 -10.57
N VAL A 139 8.61 5.52 -9.41
CA VAL A 139 8.51 4.67 -8.21
C VAL A 139 7.22 5.15 -7.55
N LEU A 140 6.23 4.27 -7.31
CA LEU A 140 5.25 4.61 -6.27
C LEU A 140 6.07 4.73 -5.00
N GLU A 141 6.49 5.94 -4.66
CA GLU A 141 6.50 6.31 -3.26
C GLU A 141 5.11 5.89 -2.76
N THR A 142 5.05 5.04 -1.74
CA THR A 142 3.91 5.09 -0.81
C THR A 142 3.60 6.57 -0.68
N ALA A 143 2.44 7.02 -1.20
CA ALA A 143 2.18 8.44 -1.44
C ALA A 143 2.79 9.22 -0.28
N PRO A 144 3.76 10.13 -0.53
CA PRO A 144 4.67 10.62 0.51
C PRO A 144 3.82 10.93 1.73
N VAL A 145 4.01 10.11 2.76
CA VAL A 145 3.28 10.27 4.00
C VAL A 145 3.87 11.54 4.57
N ASP A 146 3.17 12.66 4.40
CA ASP A 146 3.65 13.97 4.86
C ASP A 146 3.91 13.89 6.38
N PHE A 147 3.08 13.11 7.10
CA PHE A 147 3.23 12.77 8.52
C PHE A 147 2.63 11.40 8.85
N ASP A 148 3.22 10.67 9.80
CA ASP A 148 2.70 9.37 10.24
C ASP A 148 1.30 9.49 10.84
N VAL A 149 1.07 10.51 11.66
CA VAL A 149 -0.18 10.70 12.42
C VAL A 149 -0.86 12.02 12.05
N ALA A 150 -2.12 11.96 11.61
CA ALA A 150 -3.01 13.11 11.57
C ALA A 150 -3.60 13.35 12.97
N TYR A 151 -3.04 14.29 13.71
CA TYR A 151 -3.58 14.71 15.01
C TYR A 151 -4.63 15.80 14.79
N LEU A 152 -5.91 15.41 14.92
CA LEU A 152 -7.01 16.37 14.88
C LEU A 152 -6.99 17.27 16.12
N ILE A 153 -7.07 18.58 15.91
CA ILE A 153 -7.09 19.56 17.01
C ILE A 153 -8.26 20.52 16.83
N LYS A 154 -8.89 20.89 17.94
CA LYS A 154 -9.97 21.88 17.90
C LYS A 154 -9.43 23.25 17.45
N ASP A 155 -8.30 23.63 18.01
CA ASP A 155 -7.50 24.78 17.61
C ASP A 155 -6.04 24.58 18.04
N GLN A 156 -5.18 25.56 17.73
CA GLN A 156 -3.75 25.49 18.07
C GLN A 156 -3.44 25.39 19.58
N ASN A 157 -4.38 25.78 20.46
CA ASN A 157 -4.21 25.66 21.91
C ASN A 157 -4.63 24.29 22.45
N SER A 158 -5.32 23.48 21.64
CA SER A 158 -5.85 22.17 22.01
C SER A 158 -4.81 21.04 21.85
N LYS A 159 -3.55 21.40 21.61
CA LYS A 159 -2.43 20.46 21.48
C LYS A 159 -2.03 19.96 22.86
N ASP A 160 -2.13 18.66 23.08
CA ASP A 160 -1.76 18.04 24.34
C ASP A 160 -0.26 17.63 24.34
N PRO A 161 0.57 18.21 25.23
CA PRO A 161 1.99 17.88 25.28
C PRO A 161 2.28 16.42 25.64
N ALA A 162 1.45 15.78 26.47
CA ALA A 162 1.65 14.39 26.86
C ALA A 162 1.41 13.45 25.66
N ILE A 163 0.38 13.72 24.85
CA ILE A 163 0.15 13.00 23.59
C ILE A 163 1.31 13.21 22.61
N ILE A 164 1.74 14.46 22.42
CA ILE A 164 2.82 14.79 21.48
C ILE A 164 4.11 14.05 21.87
N ASN A 165 4.45 14.04 23.15
CA ASN A 165 5.63 13.33 23.65
C ASN A 165 5.47 11.81 23.48
N ALA A 166 4.32 11.25 23.87
CA ALA A 166 4.09 9.80 23.77
C ALA A 166 4.20 9.29 22.32
N ILE A 167 3.71 10.05 21.34
CA ILE A 167 3.85 9.73 19.90
C ILE A 167 5.28 9.99 19.42
N GLY A 168 5.89 11.10 19.84
CA GLY A 168 7.26 11.46 19.44
C GLY A 168 8.32 10.48 19.94
N ASP A 169 8.14 9.90 21.12
CA ASP A 169 9.02 8.88 21.69
C ASP A 169 8.97 7.56 20.90
N MET A 170 7.93 7.33 20.11
CA MET A 170 7.86 6.24 19.13
C MET A 170 8.61 6.54 17.82
N GLY A 171 9.13 7.76 17.67
CA GLY A 171 9.78 8.23 16.43
C GLY A 171 8.80 8.58 15.31
N LEU A 172 7.51 8.71 15.60
CA LEU A 172 6.47 9.04 14.62
C LEU A 172 6.35 10.55 14.42
N THR A 173 6.12 10.97 13.18
CA THR A 173 5.88 12.35 12.79
C THR A 173 4.40 12.72 12.93
N ILE A 174 4.11 13.94 13.39
CA ILE A 174 2.75 14.44 13.64
C ILE A 174 2.43 15.59 12.70
N GLY A 175 1.36 15.44 11.93
CA GLY A 175 0.71 16.52 11.20
C GLY A 175 -0.54 16.95 11.96
N TYR A 176 -0.66 18.25 12.22
CA TYR A 176 -1.83 18.79 12.89
C TYR A 176 -2.90 19.13 11.87
N VAL A 177 -4.13 18.68 12.10
CA VAL A 177 -5.30 19.00 11.28
C VAL A 177 -6.25 19.82 12.13
N ASP A 178 -6.36 21.11 11.84
CA ASP A 178 -7.29 21.99 12.54
C ASP A 178 -8.74 21.59 12.23
N ASP A 179 -9.65 21.76 13.18
CA ASP A 179 -11.09 21.49 13.02
C ASP A 179 -11.63 22.07 11.71
N SER A 180 -11.23 23.30 11.38
CA SER A 180 -11.64 23.97 10.14
C SER A 180 -11.11 23.35 8.84
N GLU A 181 -10.05 22.53 8.91
CA GLU A 181 -9.36 21.91 7.78
C GLU A 181 -9.84 20.47 7.52
N ILE A 182 -10.50 19.83 8.51
CA ILE A 182 -11.01 18.45 8.43
C ILE A 182 -11.76 18.18 7.11
N PRO A 183 -12.73 19.01 6.65
CA PRO A 183 -13.54 18.70 5.46
C PRO A 183 -12.74 18.69 4.15
N THR A 184 -11.55 19.28 4.14
CA THR A 184 -10.69 19.40 2.95
C THR A 184 -9.42 18.57 3.06
N THR A 185 -9.20 17.90 4.19
CA THR A 185 -7.97 17.14 4.44
C THR A 185 -8.02 15.80 3.72
N ASP A 186 -6.94 15.50 3.00
CA ASP A 186 -6.73 14.18 2.42
C ASP A 186 -6.07 13.26 3.46
N PHE A 187 -6.89 12.48 4.16
CA PHE A 187 -6.43 11.56 5.19
C PHE A 187 -5.65 10.36 4.66
N SER A 188 -5.65 10.11 3.34
CA SER A 188 -4.84 9.03 2.74
C SER A 188 -3.33 9.30 2.81
N LYS A 189 -2.93 10.54 3.10
CA LYS A 189 -1.54 10.97 3.28
C LYS A 189 -0.95 10.67 4.66
N TYR A 190 -1.74 10.06 5.55
CA TYR A 190 -1.33 9.73 6.91
C TYR A 190 -1.43 8.23 7.12
N ARG A 191 -0.58 7.66 7.98
CA ARG A 191 -0.66 6.23 8.33
C ARG A 191 -1.84 5.97 9.27
N LEU A 192 -2.17 6.93 10.12
CA LEU A 192 -3.34 6.87 10.99
C LEU A 192 -3.86 8.26 11.36
N VAL A 193 -5.11 8.30 11.82
CA VAL A 193 -5.78 9.48 12.39
C VAL A 193 -5.88 9.32 13.90
N PHE A 194 -5.48 10.36 14.66
CA PHE A 194 -5.71 10.45 16.09
C PHE A 194 -6.80 11.47 16.39
N VAL A 195 -7.85 11.01 17.08
CA VAL A 195 -9.01 11.82 17.44
C VAL A 195 -9.04 12.02 18.97
N PRO A 196 -8.64 13.20 19.48
CA PRO A 196 -8.66 13.48 20.93
C PRO A 196 -10.09 13.66 21.47
N ASP A 197 -10.21 13.79 22.80
CA ASP A 197 -11.48 14.08 23.49
C ASP A 197 -11.93 15.54 23.36
N GLU A 198 -12.12 16.00 22.12
CA GLU A 198 -12.51 17.36 21.75
C GLU A 198 -13.88 17.42 21.06
N ARG A 199 -14.51 18.61 21.09
CA ARG A 199 -15.74 18.87 20.33
C ARG A 199 -15.44 19.62 19.03
N PHE A 200 -15.49 18.90 17.92
CA PHE A 200 -15.32 19.45 16.58
C PHE A 200 -16.62 20.12 16.08
N ASP A 201 -16.47 21.28 15.44
CA ASP A 201 -17.57 22.02 14.77
C ASP A 201 -17.72 21.59 13.32
N SER A 202 -16.67 20.98 12.73
CA SER A 202 -16.77 20.35 11.42
C SER A 202 -17.81 19.23 11.42
N TYR A 203 -18.47 19.02 10.26
CA TYR A 203 -19.41 17.92 10.11
C TYR A 203 -18.69 16.62 10.42
N ILE A 204 -19.12 15.95 11.49
CA ILE A 204 -18.55 14.73 12.06
C ILE A 204 -18.35 13.62 11.00
N ASP A 205 -19.21 13.64 9.97
CA ASP A 205 -19.17 12.76 8.81
C ASP A 205 -17.88 12.86 7.99
N ASN A 206 -17.09 13.92 8.13
CA ASN A 206 -15.81 14.10 7.44
C ASN A 206 -14.63 13.42 8.15
N ILE A 207 -14.78 12.97 9.40
CA ILE A 207 -13.73 12.24 10.10
C ILE A 207 -13.83 10.76 9.71
N PRO A 208 -12.85 10.19 8.99
CA PRO A 208 -13.00 8.89 8.32
C PRO A 208 -12.75 7.68 9.24
N VAL A 209 -13.23 7.69 10.48
CA VAL A 209 -12.92 6.71 11.54
C VAL A 209 -13.06 5.26 11.08
N ASN A 210 -14.11 4.94 10.30
CA ASN A 210 -14.38 3.57 9.85
C ASN A 210 -13.64 3.16 8.56
N HIS A 211 -12.88 4.08 7.95
CA HIS A 211 -12.25 3.91 6.65
C HIS A 211 -10.73 4.06 6.68
N VAL A 212 -10.17 4.62 7.75
CA VAL A 212 -8.71 4.74 7.96
C VAL A 212 -8.32 4.26 9.34
N LYS A 213 -7.05 3.91 9.50
CA LYS A 213 -6.51 3.51 10.80
C LYS A 213 -6.73 4.64 11.79
N THR A 214 -7.45 4.39 12.88
CA THR A 214 -7.88 5.48 13.78
C THR A 214 -7.72 5.13 15.25
N LEU A 215 -7.06 6.01 16.01
CA LEU A 215 -7.05 5.98 17.47
C LEU A 215 -8.04 7.03 17.99
N ILE A 216 -9.03 6.58 18.75
CA ILE A 216 -10.19 7.36 19.20
C ILE A 216 -10.10 7.51 20.72
N MET A 217 -9.75 8.70 21.20
CA MET A 217 -9.98 9.08 22.61
C MET A 217 -11.30 9.86 22.77
N ASN A 218 -11.91 10.24 21.66
CA ASN A 218 -13.13 11.03 21.65
C ASN A 218 -14.31 10.33 22.32
N THR A 219 -14.93 11.05 23.26
CA THR A 219 -16.09 10.55 24.01
C THR A 219 -17.42 11.16 23.57
N TYR A 220 -17.42 11.99 22.52
CA TYR A 220 -18.59 12.73 22.06
C TYR A 220 -19.31 12.08 20.87
N TYR A 221 -18.60 11.35 20.00
CA TYR A 221 -19.11 10.99 18.67
C TYR A 221 -19.10 9.49 18.33
N LEU A 222 -18.96 8.61 19.33
CA LEU A 222 -18.82 7.17 19.09
C LEU A 222 -20.09 6.49 18.59
N ASP A 223 -21.27 7.02 18.90
CA ASP A 223 -22.54 6.52 18.36
C ASP A 223 -22.77 6.95 16.91
N GLU A 224 -22.29 8.13 16.53
CA GLU A 224 -22.27 8.63 15.15
C GLU A 224 -21.37 7.74 14.27
N TRP A 225 -20.23 7.30 14.80
CA TRP A 225 -19.38 6.31 14.14
C TRP A 225 -19.83 4.86 14.32
N ASN A 226 -20.99 4.63 14.94
CA ASN A 226 -21.64 3.33 15.09
C ASN A 226 -20.83 2.29 15.89
N TRP A 227 -19.88 2.73 16.70
CA TRP A 227 -19.16 1.87 17.65
C TRP A 227 -20.05 1.43 18.81
N VAL A 228 -20.94 2.32 19.22
CA VAL A 228 -21.94 2.07 20.25
C VAL A 228 -23.31 2.57 19.78
N SER A 229 -24.38 2.08 20.39
CA SER A 229 -25.69 2.75 20.28
C SER A 229 -25.75 3.93 21.26
N ASP A 230 -26.65 4.88 21.04
CA ASP A 230 -26.92 6.02 21.94
C ASP A 230 -26.83 5.66 23.43
N GLY A 231 -26.06 6.48 24.16
CA GLY A 231 -25.73 6.30 25.58
C GLY A 231 -24.94 5.02 25.88
N GLY A 232 -24.16 4.54 24.91
CA GLY A 232 -23.29 3.35 25.04
C GLY A 232 -21.90 3.64 25.59
N LEU A 233 -21.52 4.92 25.64
CA LEU A 233 -20.35 5.41 26.35
C LEU A 233 -20.75 5.88 27.76
N SER A 234 -19.87 5.66 28.73
CA SER A 234 -20.03 6.15 30.11
C SER A 234 -18.67 6.53 30.68
N LYS A 235 -18.66 7.30 31.77
CA LYS A 235 -17.45 7.76 32.46
C LYS A 235 -17.50 7.33 33.92
N LEU A 236 -16.44 6.66 34.38
CA LEU A 236 -16.26 6.22 35.76
C LEU A 236 -15.35 7.22 36.49
N GLY A 237 -15.83 7.80 37.59
CA GLY A 237 -15.02 8.64 38.48
C GLY A 237 -14.89 8.00 39.86
N SER A 238 -13.76 8.25 40.53
CA SER A 238 -13.51 7.75 41.89
C SER A 238 -12.66 8.74 42.69
N THR A 239 -12.81 8.73 44.01
CA THR A 239 -11.90 9.45 44.91
C THR A 239 -10.60 8.68 45.17
N ASN A 240 -10.55 7.40 44.76
CA ASN A 240 -9.35 6.57 44.73
C ASN A 240 -8.77 6.53 43.31
N ILE A 241 -7.50 6.14 43.19
CA ILE A 241 -6.85 5.93 41.90
C ILE A 241 -7.66 4.89 41.10
N LEU A 242 -7.96 5.22 39.85
CA LEU A 242 -8.69 4.36 38.93
C LEU A 242 -7.76 3.28 38.39
N ARG A 243 -8.27 2.04 38.36
CA ARG A 243 -7.57 0.88 37.81
C ARG A 243 -8.31 0.29 36.63
N ALA A 244 -7.54 -0.35 35.77
CA ALA A 244 -8.04 -1.08 34.62
C ALA A 244 -7.45 -2.51 34.60
N GLY A 245 -8.17 -3.41 33.94
CA GLY A 245 -7.80 -4.83 33.84
C GLY A 245 -7.65 -5.27 32.40
N VAL A 246 -6.56 -5.98 32.09
CA VAL A 246 -6.36 -6.60 30.77
C VAL A 246 -7.33 -7.77 30.61
N VAL A 247 -8.13 -7.73 29.54
CA VAL A 247 -9.08 -8.79 29.17
C VAL A 247 -8.45 -9.75 28.16
N ASP A 248 -7.71 -9.20 27.19
CA ASP A 248 -6.96 -9.96 26.19
C ASP A 248 -5.48 -9.66 26.34
N SER A 249 -4.72 -10.60 26.89
CA SER A 249 -3.27 -10.49 27.09
C SER A 249 -2.46 -11.12 25.95
N SER A 250 -3.12 -11.54 24.87
CA SER A 250 -2.47 -12.26 23.75
C SER A 250 -2.14 -11.37 22.56
N ILE A 251 -2.44 -10.07 22.65
CA ILE A 251 -2.32 -9.13 21.54
C ILE A 251 -1.26 -8.06 21.81
N LYS A 252 -0.70 -7.49 20.74
CA LYS A 252 0.36 -6.48 20.85
C LYS A 252 -0.04 -5.23 21.62
N ILE A 253 -1.33 -4.87 21.64
CA ILE A 253 -1.82 -3.74 22.44
C ILE A 253 -1.45 -3.92 23.92
N THR A 254 -1.56 -5.13 24.47
CA THR A 254 -1.36 -5.42 25.90
C THR A 254 -0.01 -6.06 26.22
N GLU A 255 0.91 -6.06 25.25
CA GLU A 255 2.29 -6.52 25.44
C GLU A 255 2.99 -5.72 26.54
N ASP A 256 3.59 -6.42 27.50
CA ASP A 256 4.24 -5.86 28.69
C ASP A 256 3.35 -5.01 29.60
N ILE A 257 2.01 -5.12 29.49
CA ILE A 257 1.07 -4.45 30.39
C ILE A 257 0.66 -5.41 31.52
N PRO A 258 0.75 -5.00 32.81
CA PRO A 258 0.26 -5.81 33.92
C PRO A 258 -1.23 -6.16 33.78
N LEU A 259 -1.63 -7.35 34.22
CA LEU A 259 -3.05 -7.78 34.17
C LEU A 259 -4.01 -6.81 34.87
N THR A 260 -3.52 -6.05 35.84
CA THR A 260 -4.22 -4.93 36.46
C THR A 260 -3.22 -3.83 36.75
N PHE A 261 -3.55 -2.59 36.38
CA PHE A 261 -2.66 -1.43 36.52
C PHE A 261 -3.44 -0.18 36.93
N ASP A 262 -2.74 0.77 37.54
CA ASP A 262 -3.27 2.09 37.85
C ASP A 262 -3.28 2.91 36.55
N VAL A 263 -4.43 3.47 36.17
CA VAL A 263 -4.58 4.20 34.91
C VAL A 263 -3.94 5.59 35.00
N TYR A 264 -4.14 6.26 36.13
CA TYR A 264 -3.64 7.60 36.40
C TYR A 264 -2.76 7.62 37.64
N THR A 265 -1.82 8.56 37.69
CA THR A 265 -0.91 8.79 38.83
C THR A 265 -1.62 9.42 40.05
N THR A 266 -2.80 10.00 39.84
CA THR A 266 -3.66 10.61 40.87
C THR A 266 -5.13 10.32 40.58
N ALA A 267 -5.99 10.47 41.59
CA ALA A 267 -7.45 10.37 41.43
C ALA A 267 -8.10 11.72 41.10
N ASN A 268 -7.42 12.83 41.38
CA ASN A 268 -7.98 14.17 41.21
C ASN A 268 -6.91 15.16 40.75
N ASP A 269 -7.34 16.17 40.02
CA ASP A 269 -6.59 17.38 39.70
C ASP A 269 -7.32 18.62 40.24
N GLY A 270 -6.67 19.40 41.10
CA GLY A 270 -7.28 20.61 41.66
C GLY A 270 -8.63 20.41 42.39
N GLY A 271 -8.97 19.18 42.80
CA GLY A 271 -10.27 18.83 43.38
C GLY A 271 -11.32 18.32 42.38
N LEU A 272 -11.00 18.27 41.08
CA LEU A 272 -11.78 17.61 40.05
C LEU A 272 -11.38 16.15 39.95
N THR A 273 -12.36 15.25 40.03
CA THR A 273 -12.15 13.81 39.89
C THR A 273 -11.81 13.45 38.45
N LEU A 274 -10.68 12.76 38.26
CA LEU A 274 -10.32 12.20 36.96
C LEU A 274 -11.28 11.07 36.63
N GLN A 275 -11.66 10.99 35.35
CA GLN A 275 -12.64 10.02 34.86
C GLN A 275 -12.00 9.05 33.87
N LEU A 276 -12.52 7.82 33.86
CA LEU A 276 -12.17 6.80 32.89
C LEU A 276 -13.38 6.53 32.01
N ALA A 277 -13.27 6.81 30.71
CA ALA A 277 -14.32 6.50 29.76
C ALA A 277 -14.34 5.01 29.44
N TYR A 278 -15.53 4.46 29.20
CA TYR A 278 -15.69 3.06 28.82
C TYR A 278 -16.94 2.84 27.96
N LEU A 279 -16.89 1.77 27.15
CA LEU A 279 -18.00 1.32 26.32
C LEU A 279 -18.76 0.20 27.01
N SER A 280 -20.07 0.33 27.11
CA SER A 280 -20.94 -0.68 27.71
C SER A 280 -21.11 -1.90 26.81
N LYS A 281 -20.88 -3.12 27.32
CA LYS A 281 -21.07 -4.38 26.57
C LYS A 281 -22.43 -4.50 25.88
N SER A 282 -23.52 -4.09 26.51
CA SER A 282 -24.86 -4.24 25.92
C SER A 282 -25.09 -3.27 24.75
N LYS A 283 -24.28 -2.22 24.65
CA LYS A 283 -24.46 -1.14 23.69
C LYS A 283 -23.31 -1.01 22.68
N LYS A 284 -22.17 -1.66 22.86
CA LYS A 284 -21.13 -1.76 21.84
C LYS A 284 -21.57 -2.59 20.63
N ALA A 285 -21.03 -2.29 19.47
CA ALA A 285 -21.19 -3.15 18.29
C ALA A 285 -20.55 -4.52 18.54
N THR A 286 -21.00 -5.53 17.79
CA THR A 286 -20.50 -6.90 17.97
C THR A 286 -19.04 -7.01 17.57
N GLY A 287 -18.62 -6.31 16.52
CA GLY A 287 -17.23 -6.28 16.05
C GLY A 287 -16.27 -5.44 16.89
N VAL A 288 -16.77 -4.68 17.88
CA VAL A 288 -15.93 -3.93 18.83
C VAL A 288 -15.49 -4.85 19.95
N ASN A 289 -14.23 -5.28 19.93
CA ASN A 289 -13.67 -6.23 20.89
C ASN A 289 -13.05 -5.53 22.09
N ILE A 290 -13.21 -6.10 23.28
CA ILE A 290 -12.70 -5.52 24.53
C ILE A 290 -11.26 -5.96 24.71
N VAL A 291 -10.36 -5.00 24.94
CA VAL A 291 -8.93 -5.26 25.17
C VAL A 291 -8.58 -5.04 26.64
N VAL A 292 -8.97 -3.89 27.17
CA VAL A 292 -8.83 -3.52 28.58
C VAL A 292 -10.19 -3.11 29.10
N SER A 293 -10.52 -3.53 30.32
CA SER A 293 -11.78 -3.22 30.98
C SER A 293 -11.62 -2.35 32.22
N THR A 294 -12.74 -1.89 32.77
CA THR A 294 -12.77 -1.36 34.14
C THR A 294 -12.37 -2.47 35.12
N GLU A 295 -11.84 -2.10 36.30
CA GLU A 295 -11.55 -3.08 37.36
C GLU A 295 -12.82 -3.77 37.92
N TYR A 296 -13.99 -3.15 37.71
CA TYR A 296 -15.28 -3.62 38.24
C TYR A 296 -15.97 -4.64 37.33
N SER A 297 -15.69 -4.59 36.03
CA SER A 297 -16.41 -5.39 35.03
C SER A 297 -15.56 -5.64 33.80
N SER A 298 -15.24 -6.91 33.53
CA SER A 298 -14.57 -7.36 32.30
C SER A 298 -15.39 -7.16 31.02
N TYR A 299 -16.58 -6.56 31.14
CA TYR A 299 -17.51 -6.27 30.07
C TYR A 299 -17.59 -4.78 29.73
N GLU A 300 -16.94 -3.91 30.50
CA GLU A 300 -16.93 -2.46 30.27
C GLU A 300 -15.60 -2.07 29.66
N ALA A 301 -15.60 -1.75 28.37
CA ALA A 301 -14.37 -1.62 27.60
C ALA A 301 -13.75 -0.23 27.76
N VAL A 302 -12.63 -0.16 28.47
CA VAL A 302 -11.79 1.05 28.60
C VAL A 302 -10.92 1.21 27.36
N VAL A 303 -10.34 0.11 26.88
CA VAL A 303 -9.71 0.03 25.55
C VAL A 303 -10.43 -1.02 24.74
N ALA A 304 -10.82 -0.68 23.52
CA ALA A 304 -11.49 -1.59 22.60
C ALA A 304 -10.91 -1.44 21.20
N LYS A 305 -10.92 -2.52 20.42
CA LYS A 305 -10.43 -2.53 19.03
C LYS A 305 -11.48 -3.04 18.04
N THR A 306 -11.36 -2.62 16.80
CA THR A 306 -12.00 -3.25 15.64
C THR A 306 -10.93 -3.65 14.63
N GLU A 307 -11.15 -4.78 13.96
CA GLU A 307 -10.34 -5.21 12.83
C GLU A 307 -11.09 -4.97 11.51
N VAL A 308 -10.40 -5.09 10.38
CA VAL A 308 -11.03 -5.01 9.06
C VAL A 308 -12.15 -6.06 8.97
N GLY A 309 -13.33 -5.64 8.52
CA GLY A 309 -14.53 -6.49 8.45
C GLY A 309 -15.37 -6.51 9.74
N ALA A 310 -14.99 -5.80 10.80
CA ALA A 310 -15.75 -5.77 12.04
C ALA A 310 -17.15 -5.15 11.87
N LEU A 311 -18.19 -5.86 12.30
CA LEU A 311 -19.59 -5.41 12.20
C LEU A 311 -19.93 -4.30 13.21
N LEU A 312 -20.40 -3.16 12.68
CA LEU A 312 -20.80 -1.95 13.41
C LEU A 312 -22.33 -1.92 13.70
N LYS A 313 -22.80 -0.93 14.48
CA LYS A 313 -24.21 -0.87 14.92
C LYS A 313 -25.23 -0.67 13.80
N ASN A 314 -24.86 0.02 12.74
CA ASN A 314 -25.71 0.24 11.56
C ASN A 314 -25.73 -0.97 10.60
N GLY A 315 -24.96 -2.02 10.88
CA GLY A 315 -24.83 -3.19 10.03
C GLY A 315 -23.73 -3.07 8.95
N GLU A 316 -23.04 -1.93 8.87
CA GLU A 316 -21.85 -1.78 8.05
C GLU A 316 -20.63 -2.44 8.70
N VAL A 317 -19.54 -2.55 7.94
CA VAL A 317 -18.28 -3.10 8.40
C VAL A 317 -17.20 -2.02 8.44
N ALA A 318 -16.32 -2.10 9.45
CA ALA A 318 -15.10 -1.32 9.48
C ALA A 318 -14.17 -1.75 8.34
N ASN A 319 -13.69 -0.79 7.54
CA ASN A 319 -12.74 -1.06 6.45
C ASN A 319 -11.28 -0.87 6.87
N SER A 320 -11.04 -0.48 8.11
CA SER A 320 -9.72 -0.27 8.67
C SER A 320 -9.69 -0.57 10.16
N ARG A 321 -8.48 -0.80 10.69
CA ARG A 321 -8.23 -1.12 12.10
C ARG A 321 -8.38 0.13 12.95
N GLN A 322 -9.02 0.01 14.11
CA GLN A 322 -9.31 1.18 14.95
C GLN A 322 -9.22 0.79 16.42
N VAL A 323 -8.88 1.76 17.27
CA VAL A 323 -8.80 1.57 18.73
C VAL A 323 -9.52 2.71 19.43
N PHE A 324 -10.44 2.39 20.33
CA PHE A 324 -10.95 3.32 21.33
C PHE A 324 -10.06 3.27 22.59
N PHE A 325 -9.69 4.43 23.13
CA PHE A 325 -8.84 4.57 24.30
C PHE A 325 -9.48 5.50 25.34
N GLY A 326 -10.04 4.93 26.40
CA GLY A 326 -10.88 5.64 27.36
C GLY A 326 -10.15 6.40 28.47
N ALA A 327 -8.82 6.31 28.57
CA ALA A 327 -8.04 7.05 29.55
C ALA A 327 -7.76 8.48 29.03
N ILE A 328 -8.76 9.35 29.11
CA ILE A 328 -8.82 10.66 28.44
C ILE A 328 -8.00 11.80 29.08
N TYR A 329 -7.26 11.54 30.16
CA TYR A 329 -6.40 12.54 30.83
C TYR A 329 -4.92 12.17 30.72
N PRO A 330 -4.28 12.43 29.55
CA PRO A 330 -2.93 11.95 29.26
C PRO A 330 -1.85 12.56 30.15
N GLU A 331 -2.04 13.79 30.63
CA GLU A 331 -1.12 14.45 31.57
C GLU A 331 -0.94 13.69 32.90
N PHE A 332 -1.89 12.82 33.25
CA PHE A 332 -1.87 12.01 34.47
C PHE A 332 -1.60 10.53 34.22
N TRP A 333 -1.32 10.10 33.00
CA TRP A 333 -1.04 8.69 32.72
C TRP A 333 0.11 8.15 33.57
N THR A 334 -0.04 6.90 34.01
CA THR A 334 1.08 6.09 34.49
C THR A 334 1.91 5.61 33.30
N ALA A 335 3.11 5.09 33.58
CA ALA A 335 3.94 4.46 32.54
C ALA A 335 3.23 3.31 31.82
N ASP A 336 2.39 2.54 32.54
CA ASP A 336 1.60 1.45 31.94
C ASP A 336 0.55 2.00 30.97
N SER A 337 -0.15 3.10 31.31
CA SER A 337 -1.13 3.74 30.43
C SER A 337 -0.49 4.34 29.18
N GLU A 338 0.65 5.02 29.33
CA GLU A 338 1.40 5.56 28.19
C GLU A 338 1.91 4.45 27.27
N LYS A 339 2.45 3.36 27.84
CA LYS A 339 2.87 2.17 27.08
C LYS A 339 1.69 1.52 26.36
N LEU A 340 0.53 1.39 27.00
CA LEU A 340 -0.70 0.87 26.39
C LEU A 340 -1.18 1.74 25.23
N PHE A 341 -1.06 3.07 25.35
CA PHE A 341 -1.36 4.01 24.26
C PHE A 341 -0.39 3.82 23.07
N GLN A 342 0.91 3.75 23.33
CA GLN A 342 1.92 3.52 22.30
C GLN A 342 1.75 2.16 21.62
N ASN A 343 1.49 1.10 22.38
CA ASN A 343 1.18 -0.23 21.85
C ASN A 343 -0.10 -0.21 21.00
N SER A 344 -1.10 0.60 21.36
CA SER A 344 -2.31 0.79 20.54
C SER A 344 -2.01 1.43 19.18
N ILE A 345 -1.13 2.44 19.15
CA ILE A 345 -0.66 3.07 17.91
C ILE A 345 0.15 2.07 17.08
N PHE A 346 1.11 1.39 17.70
CA PHE A 346 1.92 0.38 17.03
C PHE A 346 1.04 -0.70 16.41
N TRP A 347 0.08 -1.20 17.20
CA TRP A 347 -0.90 -2.16 16.70
C TRP A 347 -1.64 -1.58 15.51
N LEU A 348 -2.24 -0.39 15.58
CA LEU A 348 -2.93 0.23 14.43
C LEU A 348 -2.08 0.29 13.16
N ILE A 349 -0.79 0.60 13.30
CA ILE A 349 0.14 0.74 12.18
C ILE A 349 0.48 -0.61 11.57
N SER A 350 0.86 -1.60 12.37
CA SER A 350 1.50 -2.84 11.89
C SER A 350 0.61 -4.07 11.99
N GLY A 351 -0.28 -4.12 12.99
CA GLY A 351 -1.18 -5.25 13.24
C GLY A 351 -0.64 -6.21 14.29
N GLU A 352 -1.05 -7.47 14.20
CA GLU A 352 -0.52 -8.57 15.02
C GLU A 352 0.54 -9.36 14.24
N ASP A 353 1.38 -10.07 14.99
CA ASP A 353 2.28 -11.14 14.53
C ASP A 353 1.84 -12.39 15.32
N ARG A 354 0.91 -13.16 14.76
CA ARG A 354 0.19 -14.22 15.49
C ARG A 354 0.93 -15.55 15.51
N ASP A 355 1.82 -15.79 14.55
CA ASP A 355 2.65 -16.99 14.48
C ASP A 355 4.11 -16.78 14.91
N ALA A 356 4.47 -15.54 15.25
CA ALA A 356 5.72 -15.13 15.86
C ALA A 356 6.94 -15.31 14.95
N ASP A 357 6.78 -15.08 13.64
CA ASP A 357 7.86 -15.16 12.66
C ASP A 357 8.55 -13.81 12.39
N GLY A 358 8.00 -12.73 12.94
CA GLY A 358 8.53 -11.37 12.84
C GLY A 358 7.90 -10.51 11.76
N PHE A 359 6.97 -11.04 10.97
CA PHE A 359 6.13 -10.28 10.05
C PHE A 359 4.75 -10.05 10.68
N PHE A 360 4.21 -8.86 10.45
CA PHE A 360 2.89 -8.52 10.98
C PHE A 360 1.83 -8.66 9.88
N THR A 361 0.58 -8.90 10.26
CA THR A 361 -0.62 -8.95 9.39
C THR A 361 -0.71 -7.97 8.21
N ASP A 362 -0.10 -6.79 8.28
CA ASP A 362 -0.09 -5.85 7.15
C ASP A 362 0.94 -6.19 6.05
N GLU A 363 1.95 -6.98 6.40
CA GLU A 363 3.03 -7.48 5.53
C GLU A 363 2.88 -8.99 5.27
N ASP A 364 2.25 -9.72 6.20
CA ASP A 364 2.07 -11.16 6.12
C ASP A 364 0.71 -11.56 5.53
N CYS A 365 0.77 -12.29 4.42
CA CYS A 365 -0.38 -12.84 3.71
C CYS A 365 -1.04 -14.02 4.45
N ASN A 366 -0.35 -14.69 5.39
CA ASN A 366 -0.91 -15.72 6.25
C ASN A 366 -0.28 -15.74 7.66
N ASP A 367 -0.71 -14.76 8.46
CA ASP A 367 -0.41 -14.57 9.89
C ASP A 367 -1.03 -15.65 10.80
N ASN A 368 -0.96 -16.91 10.41
CA ASN A 368 -1.21 -18.07 11.28
C ASN A 368 -0.24 -19.22 10.93
N ASN A 369 0.73 -18.99 10.06
CA ASN A 369 1.71 -19.96 9.62
C ASN A 369 3.09 -19.30 9.39
N ALA A 370 3.97 -19.40 10.37
CA ALA A 370 5.34 -18.87 10.35
C ALA A 370 6.25 -19.36 9.20
N GLU A 371 5.80 -20.33 8.40
CA GLU A 371 6.49 -20.78 7.17
C GLU A 371 6.03 -20.01 5.92
N ILE A 372 5.03 -19.12 6.03
CA ILE A 372 4.48 -18.29 4.95
C ILE A 372 4.61 -16.84 5.38
N ASN A 373 5.52 -16.10 4.76
CA ASN A 373 5.81 -14.69 5.06
C ASN A 373 6.66 -14.06 3.95
N PRO A 374 6.85 -12.73 3.92
CA PRO A 374 7.65 -12.04 2.90
C PRO A 374 9.07 -12.55 2.66
N ASP A 375 9.72 -13.15 3.66
CA ASP A 375 11.08 -13.70 3.54
C ASP A 375 11.10 -15.22 3.27
N ALA A 376 9.94 -15.88 3.24
CA ALA A 376 9.85 -17.31 3.01
C ALA A 376 10.26 -17.67 1.57
N HIS A 377 10.87 -18.86 1.43
CA HIS A 377 11.21 -19.38 0.12
C HIS A 377 9.98 -19.99 -0.53
N GLU A 378 9.70 -19.62 -1.78
CA GLU A 378 8.59 -20.24 -2.51
C GLU A 378 8.77 -21.73 -2.75
N ILE A 379 7.69 -22.48 -2.54
CA ILE A 379 7.57 -23.88 -2.92
C ILE A 379 6.78 -23.94 -4.22
N PRO A 380 7.44 -24.17 -5.36
CA PRO A 380 6.75 -24.05 -6.63
C PRO A 380 5.60 -25.05 -6.78
N TYR A 381 4.49 -24.55 -7.32
CA TYR A 381 3.34 -25.34 -7.76
C TYR A 381 2.53 -25.98 -6.63
N ASP A 382 2.69 -25.57 -5.38
CA ASP A 382 1.87 -26.10 -4.28
C ASP A 382 0.51 -25.37 -4.14
N GLY A 383 0.32 -24.28 -4.90
CA GLY A 383 -0.88 -23.46 -4.93
C GLY A 383 -0.95 -22.42 -3.80
N VAL A 384 0.13 -22.27 -3.04
CA VAL A 384 0.31 -21.33 -1.92
C VAL A 384 1.33 -20.26 -2.33
N ASP A 385 1.07 -19.02 -1.97
CA ASP A 385 2.05 -17.93 -2.03
C ASP A 385 2.80 -17.94 -0.70
N ASN A 386 3.89 -18.72 -0.60
CA ASN A 386 4.65 -18.81 0.65
C ASN A 386 5.35 -17.48 0.96
N SER A 387 5.77 -16.75 -0.06
CA SER A 387 6.60 -15.55 0.06
C SER A 387 5.81 -14.24 0.13
N CYS A 388 4.47 -14.32 0.19
CA CYS A 388 3.57 -13.16 0.18
C CYS A 388 3.85 -12.17 -0.97
N SER A 389 4.33 -12.69 -2.09
CA SER A 389 4.67 -11.91 -3.28
C SER A 389 3.44 -11.56 -4.13
N GLY A 390 2.28 -12.14 -3.77
CA GLY A 390 1.00 -12.06 -4.46
C GLY A 390 0.69 -13.28 -5.33
N PHE A 391 1.61 -14.26 -5.40
CA PHE A 391 1.48 -15.44 -6.25
C PHE A 391 2.44 -16.59 -5.92
N ASP A 392 1.95 -17.84 -6.04
CA ASP A 392 2.77 -19.05 -6.10
C ASP A 392 3.72 -19.01 -7.32
N LEU A 393 4.94 -19.53 -7.16
CA LEU A 393 5.91 -19.66 -8.23
C LEU A 393 5.49 -20.77 -9.21
N ALA A 394 4.89 -20.34 -10.33
CA ALA A 394 4.33 -21.23 -11.34
C ALA A 394 5.20 -21.45 -12.60
N ASP A 395 6.38 -20.83 -12.69
CA ASP A 395 7.33 -20.98 -13.79
C ASP A 395 8.75 -21.10 -13.23
N VAL A 396 9.20 -22.33 -12.96
CA VAL A 396 10.49 -22.60 -12.30
C VAL A 396 11.64 -22.63 -13.30
N ASP A 397 11.38 -23.06 -14.52
CA ASP A 397 12.36 -23.11 -15.60
C ASP A 397 12.46 -21.79 -16.38
N GLY A 398 11.55 -20.85 -16.12
CA GLY A 398 11.60 -19.49 -16.65
C GLY A 398 11.31 -19.46 -18.14
N ASP A 399 10.48 -20.37 -18.63
CA ASP A 399 10.18 -20.51 -20.06
C ASP A 399 8.94 -19.71 -20.50
N GLY A 400 8.31 -19.01 -19.56
CA GLY A 400 7.11 -18.20 -19.75
C GLY A 400 5.81 -19.02 -19.64
N TYR A 401 5.90 -20.34 -19.41
CA TYR A 401 4.76 -21.24 -19.33
C TYR A 401 4.57 -21.85 -17.95
N CYS A 402 3.38 -21.63 -17.41
CA CYS A 402 2.82 -22.33 -16.27
C CYS A 402 2.75 -23.82 -16.54
N LYS A 403 3.38 -24.60 -15.68
CA LYS A 403 3.36 -26.07 -15.74
C LYS A 403 1.95 -26.64 -15.84
N ALA A 404 1.71 -27.47 -16.84
CA ALA A 404 0.40 -28.07 -17.04
C ALA A 404 0.04 -29.04 -15.90
N GLY A 405 -1.22 -29.00 -15.45
CA GLY A 405 -1.76 -29.94 -14.46
C GLY A 405 -1.72 -29.49 -12.99
N TYR A 406 -1.23 -28.27 -12.70
CA TYR A 406 -1.25 -27.67 -11.36
C TYR A 406 -2.34 -26.60 -11.20
N LEU A 407 -2.84 -26.45 -9.96
CA LEU A 407 -3.84 -25.44 -9.61
C LEU A 407 -3.13 -24.12 -9.28
N ILE A 408 -3.02 -23.27 -10.29
CA ILE A 408 -2.36 -21.97 -10.18
C ILE A 408 -3.43 -20.90 -9.88
N GLN A 409 -3.24 -20.13 -8.82
CA GLN A 409 -4.06 -18.96 -8.51
C GLN A 409 -3.70 -17.81 -9.47
N ASN A 410 -4.63 -16.91 -9.81
CA ASN A 410 -4.32 -15.72 -10.64
C ASN A 410 -3.52 -15.99 -11.94
N LYS A 411 -3.81 -17.09 -12.66
CA LYS A 411 -3.12 -17.54 -13.89
C LYS A 411 -2.78 -16.45 -14.92
N GLY A 412 -3.66 -15.47 -15.11
CA GLY A 412 -3.45 -14.38 -16.07
C GLY A 412 -2.38 -13.35 -15.65
N LEU A 413 -1.90 -13.40 -14.39
CA LEU A 413 -0.88 -12.52 -13.82
C LEU A 413 0.48 -13.22 -13.65
N GLN A 414 0.57 -14.54 -13.85
CA GLN A 414 1.76 -15.34 -13.53
C GLN A 414 2.51 -15.92 -14.74
N CYS A 415 1.83 -16.61 -15.68
CA CYS A 415 2.45 -17.21 -16.89
C CYS A 415 1.39 -17.75 -17.88
N ALA A 416 1.79 -18.06 -19.12
CA ALA A 416 0.92 -18.71 -20.12
C ALA A 416 0.77 -20.22 -19.84
N LEU A 417 -0.33 -20.90 -20.18
CA LEU A 417 -0.45 -22.35 -19.91
C LEU A 417 0.44 -23.18 -20.85
N GLU A 418 1.25 -24.10 -20.31
CA GLU A 418 1.87 -25.15 -21.12
C GLU A 418 0.77 -25.90 -21.89
N ALA A 419 0.87 -25.88 -23.22
CA ALA A 419 -0.03 -26.67 -24.04
C ALA A 419 0.24 -28.15 -23.75
N ILE A 420 -0.77 -28.88 -23.28
CA ILE A 420 -0.73 -30.35 -23.14
C ILE A 420 -0.55 -30.91 -24.55
N ILE A 421 0.69 -31.09 -25.01
CA ILE A 421 0.98 -31.87 -26.20
C ILE A 421 0.94 -33.33 -25.75
N SER A 422 -0.26 -33.91 -25.83
CA SER A 422 -0.46 -35.35 -25.71
C SER A 422 0.51 -36.07 -26.65
N HIS A 423 1.51 -36.73 -26.09
CA HIS A 423 2.35 -37.67 -26.83
C HIS A 423 1.63 -39.01 -27.00
#